data_AF-A0A5N6EEB2-F1
#
_entry.id   AF-A0A5N6EEB2-F1
#
_cell.length_a   1.000
_cell.length_b   1.000
_cell.length_c   1.000
_cell.angle_alpha   90.00
_cell.angle_beta   90.00
_cell.angle_gamma   90.00
#
_symmetry.space_group_name_H-M   'P 1'
#
loop_
_entity.id
_entity.type
_entity.pdbx_description
1 polymer ?
#
loop_
_entity_poly.entity_id
_entity_poly.type
_entity_poly.pdbx_seq_one_letter_code
_entity_poly.pdbx_strand_id
1 'polypeptide(L)'
;MWWNTKYSSMNESEVSNLWHNEIPWESGIIAIDKQEASALGLPESQSFPWDVTKGIYILNAHHVLHCIRNLYISIEEYRFNRPQSVTHPHILHCLDSIRVETMCAADDTLRYVPLNNMSGFKPGDGQKRICRDWHQMQSFVEKHDPCYRYVFPGVDSVSNLERFKYCPNDSPYVPKIREYFGYSDDWLPFP
;
A
#
# COMPACT_ATOMS: atom_id res chain seq x y z
N MET A 1 -3.87 18.10 5.71
CA MET A 1 -4.62 17.38 4.66
C MET A 1 -5.99 18.02 4.52
N TRP A 2 -6.47 18.25 3.30
CA TRP A 2 -7.79 18.82 3.01
C TRP A 2 -8.77 17.70 2.65
N TRP A 3 -10.06 17.88 2.95
CA TRP A 3 -11.10 16.85 2.72
C TRP A 3 -11.53 16.72 1.25
N ASN A 4 -11.24 17.71 0.43
CA ASN A 4 -11.30 17.64 -1.02
C ASN A 4 -9.89 17.51 -1.61
N THR A 5 -9.69 16.55 -2.50
CA THR A 5 -8.41 16.35 -3.18
C THR A 5 -8.67 16.00 -4.64
N LYS A 6 -7.61 15.94 -5.45
CA LYS A 6 -7.69 15.49 -6.86
C LYS A 6 -8.30 14.08 -7.02
N TYR A 7 -8.29 13.25 -5.97
CA TYR A 7 -8.88 11.89 -5.98
C TYR A 7 -10.41 11.86 -6.01
N SER A 8 -11.08 13.02 -5.87
CA SER A 8 -12.54 13.16 -5.95
C SER A 8 -12.97 14.25 -6.93
N SER A 9 -12.14 14.55 -7.94
CA SER A 9 -12.46 15.53 -8.99
C SER A 9 -13.57 15.01 -9.93
N MET A 10 -14.09 15.91 -10.77
CA MET A 10 -15.10 15.56 -11.79
C MET A 10 -14.48 14.90 -13.04
N ASN A 11 -13.15 14.89 -13.18
CA ASN A 11 -12.46 14.31 -14.31
C ASN A 11 -12.19 12.82 -14.06
N GLU A 12 -13.09 11.97 -14.54
CA GLU A 12 -13.06 10.53 -14.27
C GLU A 12 -11.75 9.85 -14.71
N SER A 13 -11.20 10.23 -15.88
CA SER A 13 -9.94 9.65 -16.37
C SER A 13 -8.75 10.00 -15.48
N GLU A 14 -8.69 11.25 -15.01
CA GLU A 14 -7.66 11.67 -14.07
C GLU A 14 -7.81 10.96 -12.73
N VAL A 15 -9.03 10.92 -12.17
CA VAL A 15 -9.33 10.23 -10.92
C VAL A 15 -8.94 8.75 -11.00
N SER A 16 -9.33 8.06 -12.07
CA SER A 16 -8.96 6.67 -12.31
C SER A 16 -7.45 6.47 -12.34
N ASN A 17 -6.70 7.30 -13.08
CA ASN A 17 -5.25 7.22 -13.09
C ASN A 17 -4.64 7.39 -11.69
N LEU A 18 -5.12 8.34 -10.90
CA LEU A 18 -4.62 8.57 -9.54
C LEU A 18 -4.86 7.34 -8.62
N TRP A 19 -6.04 6.75 -8.67
CA TRP A 19 -6.36 5.57 -7.84
C TRP A 19 -5.59 4.32 -8.28
N HIS A 20 -5.39 4.14 -9.58
CA HIS A 20 -4.67 2.99 -10.11
C HIS A 20 -3.17 3.07 -9.85
N ASN A 21 -2.56 4.26 -10.00
CA ASN A 21 -1.11 4.41 -10.15
C ASN A 21 -0.43 5.24 -9.04
N GLU A 22 -1.13 6.15 -8.38
CA GLU A 22 -0.49 7.10 -7.44
C GLU A 22 -0.67 6.72 -5.97
N ILE A 23 -1.43 5.67 -5.66
CA ILE A 23 -1.56 5.17 -4.28
C ILE A 23 -0.32 4.31 -3.98
N PRO A 24 0.54 4.67 -3.00
CA PRO A 24 1.80 3.97 -2.73
C PRO A 24 1.59 2.69 -1.91
N TRP A 25 0.57 1.90 -2.22
CA TRP A 25 0.16 0.78 -1.37
C TRP A 25 1.20 -0.34 -1.29
N GLU A 26 1.95 -0.59 -2.37
CA GLU A 26 2.92 -1.69 -2.43
C GLU A 26 4.22 -1.39 -1.68
N SER A 27 4.58 -0.11 -1.52
CA SER A 27 5.83 0.30 -0.88
C SER A 27 5.89 -0.13 0.58
N GLY A 28 4.75 -0.26 1.26
CA GLY A 28 4.71 -0.55 2.69
C GLY A 28 5.01 -1.99 3.09
N ILE A 29 5.35 -2.87 2.15
CA ILE A 29 5.95 -4.16 2.47
C ILE A 29 7.42 -3.91 2.76
N ILE A 30 7.89 -4.29 3.94
CA ILE A 30 9.25 -4.00 4.45
C ILE A 30 9.93 -5.24 4.99
N ALA A 31 11.26 -5.23 5.09
CA ALA A 31 12.04 -6.24 5.81
C ALA A 31 12.80 -5.62 7.00
N ILE A 32 12.55 -6.13 8.21
CA ILE A 32 13.21 -5.70 9.46
C ILE A 32 13.99 -6.86 10.05
N ASP A 33 15.14 -6.60 10.67
CA ASP A 33 15.91 -7.58 11.43
C ASP A 33 15.05 -8.28 12.48
N LYS A 34 15.10 -9.62 12.55
CA LYS A 34 14.27 -10.40 13.48
C LYS A 34 14.49 -10.04 14.94
N GLN A 35 15.71 -9.65 15.30
CA GLN A 35 16.02 -9.16 16.66
C GLN A 35 15.35 -7.82 16.96
N GLU A 36 15.38 -6.88 16.00
CA GLU A 36 14.68 -5.60 16.12
C GLU A 36 13.16 -5.81 16.20
N ALA A 37 12.60 -6.66 15.34
CA ALA A 37 11.18 -7.00 15.37
C ALA A 37 10.76 -7.61 16.72
N SER A 38 11.58 -8.52 17.25
CA SER A 38 11.34 -9.11 18.57
C SER A 38 11.42 -8.06 19.70
N ALA A 39 12.36 -7.13 19.63
CA ALA A 39 12.47 -6.03 20.60
C ALA A 39 11.27 -5.07 20.54
N LEU A 40 10.65 -4.92 19.36
CA LEU A 40 9.40 -4.17 19.17
C LEU A 40 8.15 -4.97 19.60
N GLY A 41 8.31 -6.22 20.05
CA GLY A 41 7.20 -7.08 20.44
C GLY A 41 6.37 -7.59 19.27
N LEU A 42 6.92 -7.56 18.05
CA LEU A 42 6.25 -8.09 16.86
C LEU A 42 6.27 -9.63 16.85
N PRO A 43 5.19 -10.28 16.40
CA PRO A 43 5.19 -11.71 16.17
C PRO A 43 6.17 -12.10 15.06
N GLU A 44 6.67 -13.33 15.09
CA GLU A 44 7.54 -13.85 14.04
C GLU A 44 6.82 -13.83 12.68
N SER A 45 7.51 -13.32 11.67
CA SER A 45 7.01 -13.24 10.30
C SER A 45 7.84 -14.08 9.33
N GLN A 46 7.33 -14.23 8.11
CA GLN A 46 8.03 -14.89 7.01
C GLN A 46 9.42 -14.28 6.80
N SER A 47 10.41 -15.12 6.57
CA SER A 47 11.78 -14.66 6.35
C SER A 47 11.89 -13.93 5.02
N PHE A 48 12.65 -12.85 4.99
CA PHE A 48 12.98 -12.18 3.74
C PHE A 48 13.86 -13.11 2.88
N PRO A 49 13.49 -13.42 1.62
CA PRO A 49 14.19 -14.45 0.84
C PRO A 49 15.68 -14.21 0.62
N TRP A 50 16.12 -12.95 0.57
CA TRP A 50 17.52 -12.60 0.31
C TRP A 50 18.36 -12.42 1.59
N ASP A 51 17.69 -12.35 2.74
CA ASP A 51 18.31 -12.15 4.05
C ASP A 51 17.45 -12.79 5.17
N VAL A 52 17.74 -14.04 5.49
CA VAL A 52 16.93 -14.82 6.45
C VAL A 52 17.01 -14.33 7.89
N THR A 53 17.94 -13.41 8.20
CA THR A 53 18.00 -12.72 9.49
C THR A 53 16.88 -11.68 9.63
N LYS A 54 16.21 -11.32 8.52
CA LYS A 54 15.10 -10.36 8.47
C LYS A 54 13.76 -11.05 8.27
N GLY A 55 12.71 -10.45 8.81
CA GLY A 55 11.32 -10.83 8.59
C GLY A 55 10.59 -9.78 7.76
N ILE A 56 9.64 -10.22 6.93
CA ILE A 56 8.80 -9.33 6.10
C ILE A 56 7.60 -8.84 6.91
N TYR A 57 7.31 -7.55 6.88
CA TYR A 57 6.13 -6.96 7.53
C TYR A 57 5.42 -6.02 6.57
N ILE A 58 4.16 -5.69 6.86
CA ILE A 58 3.38 -4.71 6.10
C ILE A 58 3.02 -3.57 7.06
N LEU A 59 3.38 -2.33 6.71
CA LEU A 59 2.92 -1.18 7.48
C LEU A 59 1.41 -1.04 7.36
N ASN A 60 0.75 -0.89 8.52
CA ASN A 60 -0.69 -0.78 8.60
C ASN A 60 -1.28 0.36 7.73
N ALA A 61 -0.64 1.53 7.68
CA ALA A 61 -1.09 2.64 6.84
C ALA A 61 -1.10 2.28 5.34
N HIS A 62 -0.08 1.56 4.86
CA HIS A 62 -0.02 1.08 3.48
C HIS A 62 -1.03 -0.04 3.22
N HIS A 63 -1.26 -0.93 4.19
CA HIS A 63 -2.32 -1.93 4.11
C HIS A 63 -3.72 -1.30 3.99
N VAL A 64 -3.99 -0.23 4.73
CA VAL A 64 -5.24 0.53 4.62
C VAL A 64 -5.35 1.19 3.24
N LEU A 65 -4.28 1.75 2.70
CA LEU A 65 -4.26 2.30 1.34
C LEU A 65 -4.51 1.22 0.27
N HIS A 66 -3.93 0.02 0.43
CA HIS A 66 -4.22 -1.15 -0.41
C HIS A 66 -5.71 -1.47 -0.41
N CYS A 67 -6.32 -1.51 0.78
CA CYS A 67 -7.75 -1.78 0.94
C CYS A 67 -8.62 -0.73 0.23
N ILE A 68 -8.32 0.56 0.44
CA ILE A 68 -9.08 1.65 -0.20
C ILE A 68 -8.96 1.56 -1.73
N ARG A 69 -7.76 1.29 -2.27
CA ARG A 69 -7.56 1.10 -3.71
C ARG A 69 -8.36 -0.07 -4.27
N ASN A 70 -8.37 -1.23 -3.60
CA ASN A 70 -9.15 -2.39 -4.05
C ASN A 70 -10.65 -2.11 -4.05
N LEU A 71 -11.15 -1.34 -3.08
CA LEU A 71 -12.56 -0.91 -3.08
C LEU A 71 -12.86 0.00 -4.27
N TYR A 72 -11.97 0.96 -4.57
CA TYR A 72 -12.12 1.80 -5.76
C TYR A 72 -12.19 0.96 -7.04
N ILE A 73 -11.25 0.03 -7.23
CA ILE A 73 -11.19 -0.86 -8.40
C ILE A 73 -12.48 -1.68 -8.53
N SER A 74 -12.94 -2.29 -7.43
CA SER A 74 -14.18 -3.08 -7.41
C SER A 74 -15.40 -2.24 -7.81
N ILE A 75 -15.52 -1.01 -7.30
CA ILE A 75 -16.59 -0.05 -7.63
C ILE A 75 -16.51 0.38 -9.09
N GLU A 76 -15.30 0.69 -9.58
CA GLU A 76 -15.07 1.09 -10.97
C GLU A 76 -15.44 -0.06 -11.93
N GLU A 77 -14.96 -1.27 -11.67
CA GLU A 77 -15.27 -2.46 -12.46
C GLU A 77 -16.78 -2.73 -12.49
N TYR A 78 -17.46 -2.61 -11.34
CA TYR A 78 -18.91 -2.73 -11.27
C TYR A 78 -19.61 -1.67 -12.13
N ARG A 79 -19.23 -0.38 -11.99
CA ARG A 79 -19.80 0.75 -12.74
C ARG A 79 -19.66 0.57 -14.26
N PHE A 80 -18.56 0.00 -14.71
CA PHE A 80 -18.30 -0.26 -16.13
C PHE A 80 -18.69 -1.67 -16.60
N ASN A 81 -19.40 -2.44 -15.78
CA ASN A 81 -19.83 -3.81 -16.09
C ASN A 81 -18.66 -4.73 -16.51
N ARG A 82 -17.52 -4.58 -15.84
CA ARG A 82 -16.33 -5.41 -16.01
C ARG A 82 -16.33 -6.56 -15.00
N PRO A 83 -15.71 -7.71 -15.32
CA PRO A 83 -15.46 -8.75 -14.34
C PRO A 83 -14.68 -8.19 -13.14
N GLN A 84 -15.01 -8.66 -11.94
CA GLN A 84 -14.30 -8.28 -10.72
C GLN A 84 -12.90 -8.92 -10.73
N SER A 85 -11.86 -8.10 -10.69
CA SER A 85 -10.47 -8.56 -10.59
C SER A 85 -10.08 -8.94 -9.15
N VAL A 86 -10.76 -8.34 -8.17
CA VAL A 86 -10.58 -8.63 -6.75
C VAL A 86 -11.74 -9.50 -6.26
N THR A 87 -11.42 -10.60 -5.61
CA THR A 87 -12.44 -11.54 -5.14
C THR A 87 -13.31 -10.90 -4.05
N HIS A 88 -14.58 -11.30 -4.00
CA HIS A 88 -15.52 -10.78 -2.99
C HIS A 88 -15.03 -10.97 -1.54
N PRO A 89 -14.47 -12.14 -1.13
CA PRO A 89 -13.90 -12.28 0.21
C PRO A 89 -12.77 -11.29 0.51
N HIS A 90 -11.93 -10.97 -0.48
CA HIS A 90 -10.86 -9.99 -0.30
C HIS A 90 -11.42 -8.57 -0.15
N ILE A 91 -12.48 -8.23 -0.89
CA ILE A 91 -13.19 -6.95 -0.71
C ILE A 91 -13.82 -6.84 0.69
N LEU A 92 -14.42 -7.91 1.22
CA LEU A 92 -14.94 -7.92 2.59
C LEU A 92 -13.84 -7.74 3.63
N HIS A 93 -12.68 -8.39 3.45
CA HIS A 93 -11.51 -8.18 4.29
C HIS A 93 -11.02 -6.73 4.25
N CYS A 94 -11.01 -6.10 3.07
CA CYS A 94 -10.62 -4.70 2.91
C CYS A 94 -11.57 -3.76 3.66
N LEU A 95 -12.89 -4.00 3.55
CA LEU A 95 -13.91 -3.24 4.28
C LEU A 95 -13.72 -3.36 5.80
N ASP A 96 -13.54 -4.57 6.31
CA ASP A 96 -13.38 -4.78 7.75
C ASP A 96 -12.06 -4.19 8.27
N SER A 97 -10.97 -4.29 7.50
CA SER A 97 -9.69 -3.68 7.87
C SER A 97 -9.79 -2.16 8.04
N ILE A 98 -10.47 -1.47 7.11
CA ILE A 98 -10.72 -0.02 7.21
C ILE A 98 -11.61 0.30 8.41
N ARG A 99 -12.64 -0.53 8.68
CA ARG A 99 -13.52 -0.37 9.85
C ARG A 99 -12.73 -0.50 11.15
N VAL A 100 -11.93 -1.55 11.29
CA VAL A 100 -11.11 -1.81 12.48
C VAL A 100 -10.09 -0.71 12.67
N GLU A 101 -9.42 -0.24 11.62
CA GLU A 101 -8.48 0.88 11.72
C GLU A 101 -9.16 2.15 12.21
N THR A 102 -10.35 2.46 11.67
CA THR A 102 -11.12 3.64 12.08
C THR A 102 -11.48 3.57 13.57
N MET A 103 -11.90 2.41 14.04
CA MET A 103 -12.23 2.18 15.45
C MET A 103 -10.99 2.20 16.35
N CYS A 104 -9.85 1.73 15.87
CA CYS A 104 -8.58 1.73 16.59
C CYS A 104 -8.03 3.16 16.74
N ALA A 105 -8.05 3.94 15.65
CA ALA A 105 -7.61 5.33 15.65
C ALA A 105 -8.54 6.23 16.48
N ALA A 106 -9.84 5.92 16.49
CA ALA A 106 -10.87 6.60 17.28
C ALA A 106 -10.77 8.14 17.26
N ASP A 107 -10.54 8.72 16.07
CA ASP A 107 -10.35 10.16 15.91
C ASP A 107 -11.61 10.93 16.34
N ASP A 108 -11.47 11.70 17.42
CA ASP A 108 -12.53 12.46 18.08
C ASP A 108 -12.68 13.90 17.55
N THR A 109 -11.96 14.24 16.47
CA THR A 109 -12.08 15.55 15.80
C THR A 109 -13.51 15.76 15.30
N LEU A 110 -14.22 16.70 15.92
CA LEU A 110 -15.57 17.10 15.50
C LEU A 110 -15.54 17.73 14.11
N ARG A 111 -16.41 17.27 13.20
CA ARG A 111 -16.58 17.90 11.88
C ARG A 111 -17.67 18.96 11.92
N TYR A 112 -17.40 20.14 11.37
CA TYR A 112 -18.48 21.10 11.14
C TYR A 112 -19.44 20.55 10.08
N VAL A 113 -20.71 20.95 10.18
CA VAL A 113 -21.74 20.68 9.16
C VAL A 113 -22.02 22.01 8.44
N PRO A 114 -21.93 22.06 7.09
CA PRO A 114 -22.26 23.28 6.34
C PRO A 114 -23.68 23.78 6.64
N LEU A 115 -23.84 25.10 6.69
CA LEU A 115 -25.16 25.73 6.80
C LEU A 115 -26.01 25.41 5.56
N ASN A 116 -27.33 25.34 5.72
CA ASN A 116 -28.28 24.94 4.66
C ASN A 116 -28.20 25.79 3.38
N ASN A 117 -27.71 27.03 3.48
CA ASN A 117 -27.56 27.95 2.34
C ASN A 117 -26.19 27.82 1.63
N MET A 118 -25.28 26.99 2.12
CA MET A 118 -24.00 26.71 1.46
C MET A 118 -24.12 25.45 0.61
N SER A 119 -23.95 25.59 -0.70
CA SER A 119 -23.91 24.47 -1.65
C SER A 119 -22.47 24.06 -1.96
N GLY A 120 -22.27 22.79 -2.33
CA GLY A 120 -20.97 22.28 -2.77
C GLY A 120 -20.02 21.82 -1.66
N PHE A 121 -20.33 22.04 -0.39
CA PHE A 121 -19.52 21.58 0.75
C PHE A 121 -20.10 20.33 1.42
N LYS A 122 -19.22 19.47 1.93
CA LYS A 122 -19.51 18.30 2.77
C LYS A 122 -19.04 18.53 4.21
N PRO A 123 -19.57 17.77 5.20
CA PRO A 123 -19.11 17.89 6.58
C PRO A 123 -17.60 17.72 6.73
N GLY A 124 -16.95 18.73 7.32
CA GLY A 124 -15.50 18.79 7.52
C GLY A 124 -14.71 19.48 6.40
N ASP A 125 -15.30 19.82 5.25
CA ASP A 125 -14.55 20.43 4.13
C ASP A 125 -13.78 21.73 4.52
N GLY A 126 -12.47 21.75 4.27
CA GLY A 126 -11.64 22.90 4.68
C GLY A 126 -11.28 22.96 6.17
N GLN A 127 -11.76 22.01 6.98
CA GLN A 127 -11.45 21.97 8.41
C GLN A 127 -10.06 21.38 8.67
N LYS A 128 -9.27 22.08 9.49
CA LYS A 128 -7.94 21.61 9.91
C LYS A 128 -8.05 20.32 10.73
N ARG A 129 -7.18 19.36 10.41
CA ARG A 129 -6.98 18.10 11.15
C ARG A 129 -5.50 17.96 11.50
N ILE A 130 -5.19 17.35 12.64
CA ILE A 130 -3.82 17.01 13.04
C ILE A 130 -3.57 15.57 12.58
N CYS A 131 -2.52 15.38 11.78
CA CYS A 131 -2.15 14.09 11.21
C CYS A 131 -0.78 13.66 11.73
N ARG A 132 -0.50 12.35 11.72
CA ARG A 132 0.87 11.85 11.74
C ARG A 132 1.62 12.32 10.50
N ASP A 133 2.94 12.47 10.61
CA ASP A 133 3.77 12.88 9.49
C ASP A 133 3.97 11.72 8.50
N TRP A 134 3.37 11.85 7.32
CA TRP A 134 3.48 10.88 6.24
C TRP A 134 4.93 10.70 5.77
N HIS A 135 5.72 11.78 5.71
CA HIS A 135 7.07 11.71 5.17
C HIS A 135 7.98 10.92 6.10
N GLN A 136 7.85 11.10 7.41
CA GLN A 136 8.62 10.32 8.38
C GLN A 136 8.30 8.82 8.29
N MET A 137 7.02 8.46 8.17
CA MET A 137 6.62 7.08 7.94
C MET A 137 7.17 6.55 6.61
N GLN A 138 7.08 7.34 5.54
CA GLN A 138 7.54 6.93 4.21
C GLN A 138 9.06 6.73 4.16
N SER A 139 9.85 7.59 4.80
CA SER A 139 11.30 7.40 4.91
C SER A 139 11.67 6.14 5.70
N PHE A 140 10.87 5.76 6.71
CA PHE A 140 11.04 4.49 7.40
C PHE A 140 10.80 3.31 6.46
N VAL A 141 9.76 3.38 5.63
CA VAL A 141 9.46 2.36 4.62
C VAL A 141 10.60 2.19 3.63
N GLU A 142 11.05 3.29 3.04
CA GLU A 142 12.12 3.29 2.02
C GLU A 142 13.43 2.71 2.55
N LYS A 143 13.77 3.00 3.81
CA LYS A 143 14.95 2.44 4.48
C LYS A 143 14.89 0.91 4.62
N HIS A 144 13.69 0.33 4.60
CA HIS A 144 13.46 -1.11 4.80
C HIS A 144 12.87 -1.80 3.56
N ASP A 145 13.07 -1.24 2.35
CA ASP A 145 12.57 -1.82 1.10
C ASP A 145 13.09 -3.27 0.91
N PRO A 146 12.19 -4.27 0.82
CA PRO A 146 12.56 -5.68 0.63
C PRO A 146 12.64 -6.03 -0.85
N CYS A 147 12.79 -5.05 -1.74
CA CYS A 147 12.83 -5.25 -3.18
C CYS A 147 11.50 -5.80 -3.75
N TYR A 148 10.39 -5.48 -3.10
CA TYR A 148 9.07 -6.01 -3.47
C TYR A 148 8.40 -5.15 -4.55
N ARG A 149 7.84 -5.78 -5.59
CA ARG A 149 6.88 -5.14 -6.50
C ARG A 149 5.71 -6.05 -6.82
N TYR A 150 4.52 -5.48 -6.93
CA TYR A 150 3.33 -6.27 -7.25
C TYR A 150 3.20 -6.53 -8.76
N VAL A 151 3.91 -7.55 -9.21
CA VAL A 151 3.83 -8.05 -10.59
C VAL A 151 2.98 -9.32 -10.68
N PHE A 152 2.42 -9.57 -11.87
CA PHE A 152 1.57 -10.72 -12.19
C PHE A 152 0.34 -10.85 -11.26
N PRO A 153 -0.57 -9.85 -11.24
CA PRO A 153 -1.79 -9.92 -10.45
C PRO A 153 -2.69 -11.07 -10.93
N GLY A 154 -3.24 -11.86 -10.00
CA GLY A 154 -4.17 -12.96 -10.31
C GLY A 154 -3.56 -14.19 -10.99
N VAL A 155 -2.23 -14.26 -11.10
CA VAL A 155 -1.53 -15.42 -11.68
C VAL A 155 -0.92 -16.26 -10.56
N ASP A 156 -1.64 -17.29 -10.13
CA ASP A 156 -1.22 -18.15 -9.01
C ASP A 156 -0.11 -19.15 -9.37
N SER A 157 0.20 -19.30 -10.67
CA SER A 157 1.27 -20.18 -11.15
C SER A 157 2.67 -19.59 -10.97
N VAL A 158 2.78 -18.28 -10.70
CA VAL A 158 4.06 -17.58 -10.55
C VAL A 158 4.46 -17.60 -9.07
N SER A 159 5.71 -17.99 -8.80
CA SER A 159 6.25 -17.98 -7.44
C SER A 159 6.19 -16.57 -6.84
N ASN A 160 5.78 -16.47 -5.58
CA ASN A 160 5.83 -15.19 -4.84
C ASN A 160 7.24 -14.59 -4.80
N LEU A 161 8.29 -15.41 -4.92
CA LEU A 161 9.67 -14.95 -4.95
C LEU A 161 9.97 -14.02 -6.14
N GLU A 162 9.24 -14.17 -7.26
CA GLU A 162 9.37 -13.30 -8.43
C GLU A 162 9.06 -11.83 -8.12
N ARG A 163 8.30 -11.58 -7.04
CA ARG A 163 7.94 -10.24 -6.59
C ARG A 163 9.03 -9.57 -5.76
N PHE A 164 10.05 -10.30 -5.29
CA PHE A 164 11.09 -9.76 -4.40
C PHE A 164 12.41 -9.42 -5.11
N LYS A 165 12.46 -9.43 -6.44
CA LYS A 165 13.72 -9.27 -7.18
C LYS A 165 14.04 -7.82 -7.58
N TYR A 166 13.23 -6.85 -7.16
CA TYR A 166 13.24 -5.47 -7.65
C TYR A 166 14.03 -4.54 -6.73
N CYS A 167 15.31 -4.85 -6.51
CA CYS A 167 16.19 -4.05 -5.65
C CYS A 167 16.80 -2.85 -6.38
N PRO A 168 17.26 -1.81 -5.68
CA PRO A 168 18.23 -0.86 -6.22
C PRO A 168 19.46 -1.57 -6.82
N ASN A 169 20.03 -1.02 -7.89
CA ASN A 169 21.12 -1.66 -8.65
C ASN A 169 22.42 -1.85 -7.83
N ASP A 170 22.62 -1.03 -6.81
CA ASP A 170 23.74 -1.09 -5.86
C ASP A 170 23.44 -1.95 -4.62
N SER A 171 22.28 -2.61 -4.57
CA SER A 171 21.88 -3.43 -3.43
C SER A 171 22.78 -4.66 -3.26
N PRO A 172 23.17 -5.00 -2.01
CA PRO A 172 23.95 -6.20 -1.72
C PRO A 172 23.20 -7.51 -2.03
N TYR A 173 21.89 -7.44 -2.29
CA TYR A 173 21.06 -8.59 -2.61
C TYR A 173 21.08 -8.94 -4.11
N VAL A 174 21.51 -8.02 -4.99
CA VAL A 174 21.52 -8.24 -6.46
C VAL A 174 22.33 -9.48 -6.87
N PRO A 175 23.55 -9.74 -6.36
CA PRO A 175 24.29 -10.96 -6.69
C PRO A 175 23.54 -12.24 -6.32
N LYS A 176 22.88 -12.26 -5.15
CA LYS A 176 22.09 -13.42 -4.69
C LYS A 176 20.86 -13.67 -5.58
N ILE A 177 20.21 -12.60 -6.01
CA ILE A 177 19.07 -12.67 -6.94
C ILE A 177 19.52 -13.27 -8.27
N ARG A 178 20.63 -12.79 -8.83
CA ARG A 178 21.17 -13.30 -10.10
C ARG A 178 21.51 -14.78 -10.02
N GLU A 179 22.22 -15.19 -8.96
CA GLU A 179 22.56 -16.58 -8.72
C GLU A 179 21.31 -17.46 -8.65
N TYR A 180 20.29 -17.05 -7.89
CA TYR A 180 19.07 -17.83 -7.71
C TYR A 180 18.28 -18.00 -9.02
N PHE A 181 18.11 -16.94 -9.79
CA PHE A 181 17.32 -16.95 -11.03
C PHE A 181 18.13 -17.33 -12.28
N GLY A 182 19.46 -17.51 -12.15
CA GLY A 182 20.34 -17.78 -13.29
C GLY A 182 20.47 -16.60 -14.25
N TYR A 183 20.39 -15.37 -13.74
CA TYR A 183 20.59 -14.16 -14.55
C TYR A 183 22.08 -13.89 -14.78
N SER A 184 22.39 -13.18 -15.86
CA SER A 184 23.74 -12.74 -16.18
C SER A 184 24.23 -11.61 -15.26
N ASP A 185 25.55 -11.41 -15.21
CA ASP A 185 26.17 -10.38 -14.36
C ASP A 185 25.83 -8.94 -14.76
N ASP A 186 25.35 -8.73 -15.99
CA ASP A 186 24.85 -7.45 -16.50
C ASP A 186 23.35 -7.25 -16.28
N TRP A 187 22.62 -8.26 -15.80
CA TRP A 187 21.19 -8.12 -15.50
C TRP A 187 20.95 -7.16 -14.33
N LEU A 188 20.00 -6.24 -14.50
CA LEU A 188 19.59 -5.30 -13.46
C LEU A 188 18.09 -5.45 -13.15
N PRO A 189 17.69 -5.34 -11.86
CA PRO A 189 16.29 -5.41 -11.43
C PRO A 189 15.32 -4.42 -12.09
N PHE A 190 15.84 -3.25 -12.46
CA PHE A 190 15.14 -2.19 -13.17
C PHE A 190 15.94 -1.82 -14.42
N PRO A 191 15.29 -1.40 -15.53
CA PRO A 191 15.97 -0.64 -16.56
C PRO A 191 16.52 0.70 -16.03
#